data_AF-A6RCK0-F1
#
_entry.id   AF-A6RCK0-F1
#
_cell.length_a   1.000
_cell.length_b   1.000
_cell.length_c   1.000
_cell.angle_alpha   90.00
_cell.angle_beta   90.00
_cell.angle_gamma   90.00
#
_symmetry.space_group_name_H-M   'P 1'
#
loop_
_entity.id
_entity.type
_entity.pdbx_description
1 polymer ?
#
loop_
_entity_poly.entity_id
_entity_poly.type
_entity_poly.pdbx_seq_one_letter_code
_entity_poly.pdbx_strand_id
1 'polypeptide(L)'
;MAPKIPPPDRKEKLTLSQLASYDDVITDALVDRAYFWTKIRKNRTKYISCRGILEEQVTAILLHDVIVGKDVPKAEKALLAIPGLKKFVDRLKSDREKEWFRRHLRKYISIYLPDCPFEVMTTKSLYHNHPRSGCFLRASTSPRGTTIRGLSGTLVPMTREEEIDLDLTRKDFSIVMSSRKKTPSIFLGPARFANHDCNANARLVMRGPESMEVVAIRDIVVGEEITVSYGENYFEGGKWSERLRT
;
A
#
# COMPACT_ATOMS: atom_id res chain seq x y z
N MET A 1 -39.48 5.59 -33.95
CA MET A 1 -38.12 5.36 -33.39
C MET A 1 -38.27 4.94 -31.94
N ALA A 2 -37.91 3.70 -31.59
CA ALA A 2 -37.93 3.25 -30.20
C ALA A 2 -36.86 4.01 -29.37
N PRO A 3 -37.16 4.41 -28.13
CA PRO A 3 -36.18 5.09 -27.28
C PRO A 3 -35.02 4.13 -26.98
N LYS A 4 -33.79 4.58 -27.26
CA LYS A 4 -32.56 3.84 -26.90
C LYS A 4 -32.51 3.70 -25.38
N ILE A 5 -32.62 2.47 -24.91
CA ILE A 5 -32.37 2.09 -23.52
C ILE A 5 -30.93 2.52 -23.19
N PRO A 6 -30.70 3.35 -22.15
CA PRO A 6 -29.35 3.71 -21.76
C PRO A 6 -28.57 2.44 -21.39
N PRO A 7 -27.29 2.32 -21.79
CA PRO A 7 -26.48 1.15 -21.46
C PRO A 7 -26.49 0.93 -19.94
N PRO A 8 -26.56 -0.33 -19.47
CA PRO A 8 -26.57 -0.63 -18.05
C PRO A 8 -25.35 0.00 -17.40
N ASP A 9 -25.59 0.73 -16.32
CA ASP A 9 -24.62 1.49 -15.55
C ASP A 9 -23.39 0.60 -15.27
N ARG A 10 -22.30 0.80 -16.03
CA ARG A 10 -21.05 0.07 -15.83
C ARG A 10 -20.56 0.51 -14.47
N LYS A 11 -20.85 -0.26 -13.43
CA LYS A 11 -20.34 -0.04 -12.07
C LYS A 11 -18.86 0.30 -12.18
N GLU A 12 -18.52 1.56 -11.95
CA GLU A 12 -17.15 2.08 -11.97
C GLU A 12 -16.26 1.13 -11.15
N LYS A 13 -15.09 0.74 -11.64
CA LYS A 13 -14.18 -0.16 -10.90
C LYS A 13 -12.86 0.56 -10.69
N LEU A 14 -12.27 0.34 -9.52
CA LEU A 14 -10.95 0.85 -9.22
C LEU A 14 -9.93 0.15 -10.12
N THR A 15 -9.19 0.93 -10.90
CA THR A 15 -8.14 0.44 -11.80
C THR A 15 -6.77 0.46 -11.12
N LEU A 16 -5.81 -0.30 -11.66
CA LEU A 16 -4.43 -0.31 -11.16
C LEU A 16 -3.83 1.09 -11.22
N SER A 17 -4.02 1.80 -12.33
CA SER A 17 -3.49 3.16 -12.53
C SER A 17 -4.04 4.16 -11.50
N GLN A 18 -5.34 4.09 -11.17
CA GLN A 18 -5.95 4.91 -10.12
C GLN A 18 -5.36 4.58 -8.76
N LEU A 19 -5.32 3.29 -8.37
CA LEU A 19 -4.79 2.88 -7.07
C LEU A 19 -3.31 3.27 -6.91
N ALA A 20 -2.50 3.05 -7.95
CA ALA A 20 -1.09 3.46 -7.98
C ALA A 20 -0.93 4.98 -7.81
N SER A 21 -1.79 5.78 -8.45
CA SER A 21 -1.76 7.23 -8.28
C SER A 21 -2.19 7.68 -6.89
N TYR A 22 -3.15 6.99 -6.26
CA TYR A 22 -3.58 7.29 -4.89
C TYR A 22 -2.48 6.95 -3.89
N ASP A 23 -1.90 5.75 -4.00
CA ASP A 23 -0.81 5.25 -3.16
C ASP A 23 0.43 6.16 -3.22
N ASP A 24 0.81 6.63 -4.41
CA ASP A 24 1.95 7.54 -4.59
C ASP A 24 1.77 8.89 -3.87
N VAL A 25 0.57 9.48 -3.99
CA VAL A 25 0.23 10.75 -3.35
C VAL A 25 0.15 10.59 -1.83
N ILE A 26 -0.49 9.52 -1.36
CA ILE A 26 -0.65 9.28 0.07
C ILE A 26 0.69 9.00 0.72
N THR A 27 1.54 8.18 0.10
CA THR A 27 2.86 7.90 0.64
C THR A 27 3.81 9.09 0.57
N ASP A 28 3.67 9.95 -0.44
CA ASP A 28 4.41 11.22 -0.50
C ASP A 28 3.96 12.20 0.59
N ALA A 29 2.69 12.16 0.97
CA ALA A 29 2.15 12.99 2.04
C ALA A 29 2.45 12.45 3.43
N LEU A 30 2.23 11.15 3.66
CA LEU A 30 2.23 10.56 4.99
C LEU A 30 3.50 9.80 5.30
N VAL A 31 4.18 9.17 4.33
CA VAL A 31 5.38 8.39 4.63
C VAL A 31 6.63 9.25 4.42
N ASP A 32 6.85 9.75 3.19
CA ASP A 32 8.06 10.53 2.84
C ASP A 32 8.19 11.84 3.64
N ARG A 33 7.06 12.42 4.08
CA ARG A 33 7.00 13.68 4.83
C ARG A 33 6.53 13.49 6.29
N ALA A 34 6.56 12.28 6.82
CA ALA A 34 6.40 12.10 8.26
C ALA A 34 7.56 11.23 8.79
N TYR A 35 8.71 11.89 8.98
CA TYR A 35 9.91 11.34 9.61
C TYR A 35 10.66 10.25 8.83
N PHE A 36 10.45 10.12 7.52
CA PHE A 36 11.27 9.24 6.68
C PHE A 36 12.46 10.01 6.10
N TRP A 37 13.69 9.60 6.41
CA TRP A 37 14.92 10.23 5.89
C TRP A 37 15.21 9.89 4.41
N THR A 38 14.33 9.11 3.76
CA THR A 38 14.43 8.73 2.35
C THR A 38 13.10 8.94 1.64
N LYS A 39 13.06 8.83 0.31
CA LYS A 39 11.80 8.77 -0.44
C LYS A 39 11.48 7.32 -0.74
N ILE A 40 10.30 6.86 -0.35
CA ILE A 40 9.84 5.54 -0.71
C ILE A 40 9.63 5.44 -2.23
N ARG A 41 9.70 4.21 -2.75
CA ARG A 41 9.46 3.94 -4.17
C ARG A 41 8.03 4.30 -4.56
N LYS A 42 7.88 5.06 -5.64
CA LYS A 42 6.60 5.39 -6.27
C LYS A 42 6.27 4.39 -7.39
N ASN A 43 4.98 4.16 -7.60
CA ASN A 43 4.43 3.22 -8.58
C ASN A 43 4.39 3.83 -9.99
N ARG A 44 4.15 5.15 -10.10
CA ARG A 44 4.15 5.87 -11.38
C ARG A 44 5.56 6.23 -11.82
N THR A 45 5.84 6.02 -13.11
CA THR A 45 7.17 6.24 -13.72
C THR A 45 7.60 7.71 -13.68
N LYS A 46 6.65 8.66 -13.67
CA LYS A 46 6.89 10.11 -13.60
C LYS A 46 6.08 10.74 -12.47
N TYR A 47 6.33 10.32 -11.23
CA TYR A 47 5.70 10.95 -10.07
C TYR A 47 6.39 12.27 -9.72
N ILE A 48 5.60 13.33 -9.54
CA ILE A 48 6.06 14.64 -9.07
C ILE A 48 5.37 14.89 -7.73
N SER A 49 6.16 15.11 -6.68
CA SER A 49 5.66 15.36 -5.33
C SER A 49 4.63 16.49 -5.30
N CYS A 50 3.58 16.31 -4.50
CA CYS A 50 2.50 17.28 -4.42
C CYS A 50 3.01 18.59 -3.79
N ARG A 51 2.83 19.71 -4.51
CA ARG A 51 3.14 21.06 -3.98
C ARG A 51 2.09 21.46 -2.94
N GLY A 52 2.52 22.13 -1.87
CA GLY A 52 1.63 22.62 -0.82
C GLY A 52 1.24 21.57 0.23
N ILE A 53 2.08 20.56 0.44
CA ILE A 53 2.05 19.69 1.61
C ILE A 53 3.27 20.06 2.47
N LEU A 54 3.02 20.66 3.63
CA LEU A 54 4.06 21.04 4.58
C LEU A 54 4.25 19.93 5.60
N GLU A 55 5.51 19.55 5.83
CA GLU A 55 5.90 18.47 6.75
C GLU A 55 5.40 18.71 8.17
N GLU A 56 5.57 19.93 8.68
CA GLU A 56 5.11 20.35 10.01
C GLU A 56 3.60 20.20 10.19
N GLN A 57 2.81 20.46 9.15
CA GLN A 57 1.36 20.33 9.21
C GLN A 57 0.93 18.86 9.28
N VAL A 58 1.55 18.00 8.47
CA VAL A 58 1.27 16.57 8.47
C VAL A 58 1.65 15.95 9.80
N THR A 59 2.87 16.22 10.27
CA THR A 59 3.40 15.69 11.53
C THR A 59 2.56 16.16 12.73
N ALA A 60 2.13 17.42 12.78
CA ALA A 60 1.25 17.92 13.82
C ALA A 60 -0.12 17.21 13.82
N ILE A 61 -0.73 16.98 12.66
CA ILE A 61 -2.00 16.24 12.57
C ILE A 61 -1.82 14.79 13.04
N LEU A 62 -0.77 14.11 12.57
CA LEU A 62 -0.50 12.73 12.98
C LEU A 62 -0.26 12.64 14.50
N LEU A 63 0.53 13.55 15.07
CA LEU A 63 0.80 13.59 16.49
C LEU A 63 -0.47 13.83 17.32
N HIS A 64 -1.19 14.92 17.04
CA HIS A 64 -2.29 15.36 17.89
C HIS A 64 -3.57 14.56 17.66
N ASP A 65 -3.95 14.30 16.41
CA ASP A 65 -5.23 13.68 16.11
C ASP A 65 -5.14 12.14 16.10
N VAL A 66 -4.02 11.56 15.67
CA VAL A 66 -3.88 10.09 15.54
C VAL A 66 -3.19 9.47 16.75
N ILE A 67 -1.97 9.89 17.07
CA ILE A 67 -1.17 9.27 18.15
C ILE A 67 -1.78 9.58 19.52
N VAL A 68 -2.03 10.86 19.80
CA VAL A 68 -2.62 11.31 21.07
C VAL A 68 -4.14 11.13 21.07
N GLY A 69 -4.82 11.65 20.04
CA GLY A 69 -6.28 11.68 19.97
C GLY A 69 -6.94 10.37 19.59
N LYS A 70 -6.23 9.45 18.91
CA LYS A 70 -6.77 8.19 18.37
C LYS A 70 -8.01 8.38 17.48
N ASP A 71 -8.11 9.53 16.81
CA ASP A 71 -9.26 9.94 16.00
C ASP A 71 -8.87 10.01 14.51
N VAL A 72 -8.96 8.85 13.86
CA VAL A 72 -8.69 8.70 12.42
C VAL A 72 -9.62 9.57 11.56
N PRO A 73 -10.96 9.63 11.79
CA PRO A 73 -11.84 10.50 11.03
C PRO A 73 -11.48 11.99 11.11
N LYS A 74 -11.10 12.48 12.29
CA LYS A 74 -10.66 13.87 12.47
C LYS A 74 -9.36 14.14 11.71
N ALA A 75 -8.37 13.25 11.83
CA ALA A 75 -7.12 13.36 11.10
C ALA A 75 -7.34 13.33 9.58
N GLU A 76 -8.22 12.45 9.09
CA GLU A 76 -8.60 12.38 7.67
C GLU A 76 -9.15 13.74 7.19
N LYS A 77 -10.09 14.33 7.94
CA LYS A 77 -10.67 15.63 7.59
C LYS A 77 -9.61 16.74 7.55
N ALA A 78 -8.69 16.75 8.53
CA ALA A 78 -7.61 17.73 8.61
C ALA A 78 -6.60 17.57 7.45
N LEU A 79 -6.18 16.35 7.15
CA LEU A 79 -5.27 16.04 6.04
C LEU A 79 -5.89 16.43 4.69
N LEU A 80 -7.17 16.14 4.48
CA LEU A 80 -7.90 16.52 3.26
C LEU A 80 -8.08 18.05 3.11
N ALA A 81 -7.93 18.82 4.18
CA ALA A 81 -7.97 20.28 4.13
C ALA A 81 -6.64 20.91 3.70
N ILE A 82 -5.52 20.16 3.74
CA ILE A 82 -4.20 20.62 3.30
C ILE A 82 -4.26 20.97 1.81
N PRO A 83 -3.75 22.14 1.36
CA PRO A 83 -3.89 22.59 -0.02
C PRO A 83 -3.45 21.58 -1.09
N GLY A 84 -2.35 20.85 -0.86
CA GLY A 84 -1.86 19.83 -1.79
C GLY A 84 -2.81 18.64 -1.96
N LEU A 85 -3.30 18.08 -0.85
CA LEU A 85 -4.24 16.94 -0.86
C LEU A 85 -5.63 17.37 -1.32
N LYS A 86 -6.12 18.53 -0.87
CA LYS A 86 -7.38 19.11 -1.32
C LYS A 86 -7.43 19.24 -2.85
N LYS A 87 -6.40 19.86 -3.44
CA LYS A 87 -6.26 19.99 -4.91
C LYS A 87 -6.20 18.64 -5.63
N PHE A 88 -5.66 17.60 -5.00
CA PHE A 88 -5.66 16.27 -5.59
C PHE A 88 -7.08 15.68 -5.61
N VAL A 89 -7.78 15.72 -4.48
CA VAL A 89 -9.14 15.19 -4.34
C VAL A 89 -10.16 15.96 -5.18
N ASP A 90 -10.01 17.28 -5.28
CA ASP A 90 -10.88 18.12 -6.11
C ASP A 90 -10.77 17.81 -7.62
N ARG A 91 -9.67 17.18 -8.05
CA ARG A 91 -9.47 16.74 -9.45
C ARG A 91 -10.08 15.36 -9.74
N LEU A 92 -10.51 14.63 -8.73
CA LEU A 92 -11.20 13.34 -8.90
C LEU A 92 -12.61 13.56 -9.41
N LYS A 93 -13.02 12.77 -10.41
CA LYS A 93 -14.20 13.04 -11.23
C LYS A 93 -15.51 12.66 -10.56
N SER A 94 -15.50 11.59 -9.78
CA SER A 94 -16.69 11.04 -9.13
C SER A 94 -16.52 11.00 -7.61
N ASP A 95 -17.64 11.05 -6.89
CA ASP A 95 -17.62 10.86 -5.42
C ASP A 95 -17.12 9.47 -5.04
N ARG A 96 -17.23 8.51 -5.96
CA ARG A 96 -16.69 7.16 -5.78
C ARG A 96 -15.17 7.13 -5.87
N GLU A 97 -14.56 7.86 -6.80
CA GLU A 97 -13.10 8.05 -6.83
C GLU A 97 -12.59 8.71 -5.55
N LYS A 98 -13.29 9.75 -5.07
CA LYS A 98 -12.98 10.41 -3.80
C LYS A 98 -13.06 9.44 -2.63
N GLU A 99 -14.08 8.59 -2.58
CA GLU A 99 -14.23 7.59 -1.52
C GLU A 99 -13.15 6.49 -1.59
N TRP A 100 -12.75 6.04 -2.78
CA TRP A 100 -11.62 5.11 -2.91
C TRP A 100 -10.32 5.73 -2.39
N PHE A 101 -10.05 6.99 -2.74
CA PHE A 101 -8.90 7.72 -2.22
C PHE A 101 -8.96 7.84 -0.69
N ARG A 102 -10.10 8.25 -0.13
CA ARG A 102 -10.33 8.37 1.32
C ARG A 102 -10.13 7.06 2.08
N ARG A 103 -10.69 5.97 1.56
CA ARG A 103 -10.49 4.62 2.13
C ARG A 103 -9.02 4.22 2.12
N HIS A 104 -8.30 4.54 1.05
CA HIS A 104 -6.88 4.24 0.95
C HIS A 104 -6.04 5.14 1.89
N LEU A 105 -6.38 6.42 1.99
CA LEU A 105 -5.77 7.37 2.92
C LEU A 105 -5.94 6.91 4.37
N ARG A 106 -7.16 6.51 4.78
CA ARG A 106 -7.43 5.99 6.13
C ARG A 106 -6.54 4.81 6.49
N LYS A 107 -6.25 3.90 5.55
CA LYS A 107 -5.33 2.77 5.81
C LYS A 107 -3.94 3.26 6.22
N TYR A 108 -3.42 4.28 5.53
CA TYR A 108 -2.12 4.87 5.87
C TYR A 108 -2.15 5.71 7.14
N ILE A 109 -3.24 6.42 7.45
CA ILE A 109 -3.39 7.12 8.74
C ILE A 109 -3.34 6.10 9.88
N SER A 110 -4.02 4.96 9.72
CA SER A 110 -4.12 3.93 10.76
C SER A 110 -2.78 3.30 11.15
N ILE A 111 -1.71 3.39 10.35
CA ILE A 111 -0.39 2.84 10.74
C ILE A 111 0.27 3.64 11.86
N TYR A 112 -0.17 4.88 12.09
CA TYR A 112 0.33 5.75 13.15
C TYR A 112 -0.43 5.59 14.47
N LEU A 113 -1.42 4.70 14.53
CA LEU A 113 -2.11 4.41 15.78
C LEU A 113 -1.16 3.67 16.74
N PRO A 114 -1.15 4.00 18.03
CA PRO A 114 -0.23 3.41 19.01
C PRO A 114 -0.50 1.94 19.32
N ASP A 115 -1.61 1.39 18.80
CA ASP A 115 -1.98 -0.02 18.94
C ASP A 115 -1.56 -0.89 17.73
N CYS A 116 -0.90 -0.29 16.73
CA CYS A 116 -0.27 -1.03 15.66
C CYS A 116 0.97 -1.76 16.20
N PRO A 117 1.06 -3.10 16.07
CA PRO A 117 2.16 -3.87 16.65
C PRO A 117 3.40 -3.90 15.74
N PHE A 118 3.67 -2.81 15.02
CA PHE A 118 4.80 -2.69 14.11
C PHE A 118 5.23 -1.24 13.89
N GLU A 119 6.47 -1.08 13.42
CA GLU A 119 7.02 0.19 12.96
C GLU A 119 7.56 0.03 11.53
N VAL A 120 7.38 1.06 10.70
CA VAL A 120 7.98 1.09 9.36
C VAL A 120 9.42 1.57 9.48
N MET A 121 10.37 0.71 9.11
CA MET A 121 11.80 1.01 9.16
C MET A 121 12.42 1.03 7.77
N THR A 122 13.56 1.71 7.65
CA THR A 122 14.44 1.65 6.47
C THR A 122 15.65 0.80 6.76
N THR A 123 16.09 0.03 5.79
CA THR A 123 17.45 -0.52 5.77
C THR A 123 18.28 0.16 4.69
N LYS A 124 19.55 0.47 5.01
CA LYS A 124 20.56 0.68 3.97
C LYS A 124 20.85 -0.70 3.42
N SER A 125 20.44 -0.96 2.18
CA SER A 125 20.60 -2.27 1.52
C SER A 125 22.01 -2.82 1.73
N LEU A 126 22.12 -3.95 2.43
CA LEU A 126 23.35 -4.76 2.50
C LEU A 126 23.64 -5.48 1.17
N TYR A 127 22.70 -5.42 0.21
CA TYR A 127 22.91 -5.91 -1.14
C TYR A 127 23.62 -4.85 -1.98
N HIS A 128 24.88 -5.12 -2.31
CA HIS A 128 25.84 -4.26 -3.03
C HIS A 128 25.33 -3.73 -4.39
N ASN A 129 24.26 -4.33 -4.95
CA ASN A 129 23.71 -4.01 -6.27
C ASN A 129 22.35 -3.30 -6.26
N HIS A 130 21.80 -2.94 -5.09
CA HIS A 130 20.55 -2.18 -4.99
C HIS A 130 20.76 -0.81 -4.33
N PRO A 131 20.90 0.28 -5.11
CA PRO A 131 21.24 1.61 -4.60
C PRO A 131 20.08 2.32 -3.89
N ARG A 132 19.07 1.62 -3.38
CA ARG A 132 17.89 2.22 -2.73
C ARG A 132 17.63 1.60 -1.37
N SER A 133 17.34 2.46 -0.40
CA SER A 133 16.95 2.04 0.95
C SER A 133 15.63 1.26 0.87
N GLY A 134 15.63 0.03 1.34
CA GLY A 134 14.43 -0.81 1.41
C GLY A 134 13.60 -0.44 2.64
N CYS A 135 12.28 -0.49 2.52
CA CYS A 135 11.39 -0.42 3.69
C CYS A 135 11.17 -1.84 4.23
N PHE A 136 11.09 -1.98 5.54
CA PHE A 136 10.66 -3.22 6.19
C PHE A 136 9.82 -2.89 7.42
N LEU A 137 9.13 -3.91 7.95
CA LEU A 137 8.23 -3.76 9.09
C LEU A 137 8.84 -4.46 10.30
N ARG A 138 9.21 -3.70 11.32
CA ARG A 138 9.72 -4.26 12.57
C ARG A 138 8.57 -4.50 13.53
N ALA A 139 8.40 -5.74 13.99
CA ALA A 139 7.33 -6.11 14.91
C ALA A 139 7.60 -5.64 16.35
N SER A 140 6.52 -5.35 17.06
CA SER A 140 6.48 -5.35 18.53
C SER A 140 6.12 -6.75 19.02
N THR A 141 4.85 -7.12 19.14
CA THR A 141 4.47 -8.52 19.42
C THR A 141 3.17 -8.84 18.71
N SER A 142 3.13 -9.95 17.97
CA SER A 142 1.91 -10.43 17.33
C SER A 142 1.73 -11.94 17.58
N PRO A 143 0.72 -12.35 18.35
CA PRO A 143 0.43 -13.76 18.57
C PRO A 143 -0.02 -14.46 17.28
N ARG A 144 0.25 -15.76 17.19
CA ARG A 144 -0.21 -16.62 16.10
C ARG A 144 -1.72 -16.48 15.89
N GLY A 145 -2.11 -16.36 14.62
CA GLY A 145 -3.50 -16.29 14.19
C GLY A 145 -4.13 -14.90 14.30
N THR A 146 -3.42 -13.90 14.85
CA THR A 146 -3.94 -12.53 14.96
C THR A 146 -3.76 -11.74 13.66
N THR A 147 -4.75 -10.91 13.32
CA THR A 147 -4.60 -9.89 12.27
C THR A 147 -3.69 -8.77 12.80
N ILE A 148 -2.64 -8.44 12.06
CA ILE A 148 -1.75 -7.32 12.39
C ILE A 148 -2.48 -6.01 12.07
N ARG A 149 -2.95 -5.33 13.12
CA ARG A 149 -3.73 -4.09 13.02
C ARG A 149 -2.96 -3.02 12.24
N GLY A 150 -3.63 -2.32 11.33
CA GLY A 150 -3.03 -1.27 10.50
C GLY A 150 -2.32 -1.81 9.25
N LEU A 151 -1.91 -3.08 9.24
CA LEU A 151 -1.22 -3.69 8.12
C LEU A 151 -2.21 -4.29 7.10
N SER A 152 -2.79 -3.41 6.31
CA SER A 152 -3.78 -3.77 5.30
C SER A 152 -3.45 -3.19 3.93
N GLY A 153 -4.10 -3.72 2.89
CA GLY A 153 -3.96 -3.26 1.52
C GLY A 153 -5.31 -3.20 0.80
N THR A 154 -5.28 -2.56 -0.37
CA THR A 154 -6.35 -2.59 -1.37
C THR A 154 -5.89 -3.49 -2.51
N LEU A 155 -6.69 -4.49 -2.87
CA LEU A 155 -6.42 -5.44 -3.93
C LEU A 155 -7.17 -5.04 -5.21
N VAL A 156 -6.47 -4.97 -6.34
CA VAL A 156 -7.05 -4.68 -7.65
C VAL A 156 -6.61 -5.77 -8.65
N PRO A 157 -7.55 -6.43 -9.35
CA PRO A 157 -7.20 -7.38 -10.40
C PRO A 157 -6.54 -6.66 -11.58
N MET A 158 -5.53 -7.28 -12.17
CA MET A 158 -4.83 -6.73 -13.33
C MET A 158 -5.46 -7.22 -14.63
N THR A 159 -5.37 -6.40 -15.69
CA THR A 159 -5.62 -6.86 -17.06
C THR A 159 -4.36 -7.51 -17.64
N ARG A 160 -4.53 -8.28 -18.71
CA ARG A 160 -3.39 -8.90 -19.41
C ARG A 160 -2.43 -7.85 -20.00
N GLU A 161 -2.93 -6.69 -20.44
CA GLU A 161 -2.04 -5.62 -20.91
C GLU A 161 -1.22 -5.02 -19.76
N GLU A 162 -1.86 -4.82 -18.59
CA GLU A 162 -1.17 -4.36 -17.39
C GLU A 162 -0.10 -5.36 -16.95
N GLU A 163 -0.39 -6.67 -16.95
CA GLU A 163 0.61 -7.71 -16.65
C GLU A 163 1.86 -7.59 -17.53
N ILE A 164 1.67 -7.40 -18.85
CA ILE A 164 2.77 -7.27 -19.81
C ILE A 164 3.57 -5.98 -19.58
N ASP A 165 2.91 -4.83 -19.35
CA ASP A 165 3.59 -3.56 -19.09
C ASP A 165 4.42 -3.60 -17.80
N LEU A 166 3.90 -4.26 -16.75
CA LEU A 166 4.60 -4.39 -15.47
C LEU A 166 5.86 -5.27 -15.61
N ASP A 167 5.78 -6.35 -16.39
CA ASP A 167 6.93 -7.22 -16.69
C ASP A 167 8.01 -6.47 -17.49
N LEU A 168 7.61 -5.69 -18.49
CA LEU A 168 8.51 -4.86 -19.30
C LEU A 168 9.18 -3.75 -18.50
N THR A 169 8.46 -3.14 -17.54
CA THR A 169 8.95 -1.99 -16.77
C THR A 169 9.82 -2.36 -15.56
N ARG A 170 10.03 -3.65 -15.27
CA ARG A 170 10.84 -4.17 -14.14
C ARG A 170 10.52 -3.50 -12.81
N LYS A 171 9.24 -3.25 -12.58
CA LYS A 171 8.79 -2.68 -11.32
C LYS A 171 8.50 -3.86 -10.39
N ASP A 172 9.32 -4.01 -9.35
CA ASP A 172 9.17 -5.08 -8.35
C ASP A 172 7.95 -4.72 -7.49
N PHE A 173 6.80 -5.28 -7.83
CA PHE A 173 5.52 -4.93 -7.22
C PHE A 173 5.06 -5.97 -6.22
N SER A 174 4.25 -5.49 -5.28
CA SER A 174 3.28 -6.23 -4.47
C SER A 174 2.23 -6.97 -5.34
N ILE A 175 2.68 -7.89 -6.20
CA ILE A 175 1.82 -8.74 -7.03
C ILE A 175 1.50 -10.01 -6.24
N VAL A 176 0.23 -10.36 -6.19
CA VAL A 176 -0.25 -11.59 -5.58
C VAL A 176 -1.16 -12.32 -6.54
N MET A 177 -1.07 -13.65 -6.52
CA MET A 177 -1.99 -14.49 -7.27
C MET A 177 -3.29 -14.69 -6.47
N SER A 178 -4.42 -14.28 -7.06
CA SER A 178 -5.72 -14.61 -6.48
C SER A 178 -5.99 -16.10 -6.62
N SER A 179 -6.01 -16.84 -5.51
CA SER A 179 -6.27 -18.28 -5.48
C SER A 179 -7.63 -18.67 -6.05
N ARG A 180 -8.64 -17.79 -5.91
CA ARG A 180 -10.01 -18.07 -6.38
C ARG A 180 -10.21 -17.87 -7.88
N LYS A 181 -9.53 -16.90 -8.48
CA LYS A 181 -9.74 -16.53 -9.90
C LYS A 181 -8.55 -16.85 -10.80
N LYS A 182 -7.42 -17.29 -10.22
CA LYS A 182 -6.13 -17.43 -10.90
C LYS A 182 -5.74 -16.19 -11.70
N THR A 183 -6.23 -15.03 -11.29
CA THR A 183 -5.94 -13.74 -11.92
C THR A 183 -4.87 -13.06 -11.08
N PRO A 184 -3.77 -12.60 -11.68
CA PRO A 184 -2.79 -11.81 -10.96
C PRO A 184 -3.44 -10.49 -10.56
N SER A 185 -3.13 -10.06 -9.35
CA SER A 185 -3.70 -8.86 -8.75
C SER A 185 -2.58 -8.08 -8.10
N ILE A 186 -2.67 -6.76 -8.17
CA ILE A 186 -1.78 -5.89 -7.42
C ILE A 186 -2.43 -5.57 -6.09
N PHE A 187 -1.63 -5.49 -5.03
CA PHE A 187 -2.07 -4.92 -3.78
C PHE A 187 -1.22 -3.71 -3.41
N LEU A 188 -1.85 -2.62 -2.99
CA LEU A 188 -1.16 -1.42 -2.49
C LEU A 188 -1.73 -1.01 -1.14
N GLY A 189 -1.16 -0.02 -0.47
CA GLY A 189 -1.44 0.30 0.93
C GLY A 189 -0.38 -0.25 1.89
N PRO A 190 -0.48 0.02 3.21
CA PRO A 190 0.55 -0.30 4.20
C PRO A 190 1.16 -1.72 4.14
N ALA A 191 0.35 -2.73 3.82
CA ALA A 191 0.83 -4.11 3.68
C ALA A 191 1.94 -4.27 2.63
N ARG A 192 2.09 -3.33 1.68
CA ARG A 192 3.15 -3.34 0.66
C ARG A 192 4.57 -3.25 1.21
N PHE A 193 4.71 -2.84 2.47
CA PHE A 193 5.99 -2.75 3.16
C PHE A 193 6.45 -4.07 3.78
N ALA A 194 5.59 -5.09 3.81
CA ALA A 194 5.99 -6.43 4.23
C ALA A 194 6.82 -7.07 3.10
N ASN A 195 8.03 -7.50 3.41
CA ASN A 195 8.88 -8.17 2.42
C ASN A 195 8.48 -9.64 2.26
N HIS A 196 8.92 -10.24 1.15
CA HIS A 196 8.72 -11.66 0.92
C HIS A 196 9.72 -12.51 1.70
N ASP A 197 9.25 -13.63 2.24
CA ASP A 197 10.10 -14.73 2.73
C ASP A 197 9.42 -16.07 2.42
N CYS A 198 10.19 -17.07 1.97
CA CYS A 198 9.68 -18.43 1.75
C CYS A 198 9.24 -19.10 3.07
N ASN A 199 9.87 -18.74 4.18
CA ASN A 199 9.52 -19.13 5.55
C ASN A 199 8.91 -17.95 6.32
N ALA A 200 7.97 -17.25 5.68
CA ALA A 200 7.31 -16.07 6.23
C ALA A 200 6.65 -16.31 7.59
N ASN A 201 6.64 -15.28 8.44
CA ASN A 201 5.98 -15.31 9.75
C ASN A 201 4.54 -14.81 9.73
N ALA A 202 4.11 -14.22 8.60
CA ALA A 202 2.74 -13.82 8.35
C ALA A 202 2.26 -14.23 6.93
N ARG A 203 0.96 -14.09 6.70
CA ARG A 203 0.34 -14.36 5.40
C ARG A 203 -0.69 -13.29 5.03
N LEU A 204 -0.91 -13.15 3.73
CA LEU A 204 -1.93 -12.28 3.17
C LEU A 204 -3.29 -12.98 3.19
N VAL A 205 -4.31 -12.31 3.74
CA VAL A 205 -5.68 -12.83 3.84
C VAL A 205 -6.65 -11.83 3.22
N MET A 206 -7.44 -12.28 2.24
CA MET A 206 -8.53 -11.49 1.68
C MET A 206 -9.71 -11.47 2.67
N ARG A 207 -10.12 -10.27 3.10
CA ARG A 207 -11.31 -10.06 3.96
C ARG A 207 -12.51 -9.50 3.20
N GLY A 208 -12.34 -9.15 1.93
CA GLY A 208 -13.41 -8.67 1.06
C GLY A 208 -12.95 -8.64 -0.39
N PRO A 209 -13.80 -8.13 -1.31
CA PRO A 209 -13.49 -8.11 -2.75
C PRO A 209 -12.21 -7.34 -3.11
N GLU A 210 -11.90 -6.29 -2.33
CA GLU A 210 -10.78 -5.37 -2.56
C GLU A 210 -9.93 -5.20 -1.29
N SER A 211 -10.19 -5.95 -0.21
CA SER A 211 -9.52 -5.75 1.09
C SER A 211 -8.64 -6.92 1.45
N MET A 212 -7.38 -6.62 1.74
CA MET A 212 -6.38 -7.59 2.17
C MET A 212 -5.78 -7.17 3.50
N GLU A 213 -5.50 -8.15 4.35
CA GLU A 213 -4.91 -7.97 5.67
C GLU A 213 -3.74 -8.94 5.85
N VAL A 214 -2.82 -8.59 6.75
CA VAL A 214 -1.73 -9.46 7.16
C VAL A 214 -2.11 -10.18 8.45
N VAL A 215 -1.95 -11.50 8.47
CA VAL A 215 -2.26 -12.36 9.63
C VAL A 215 -1.02 -13.15 10.02
N ALA A 216 -0.64 -13.09 11.29
CA ALA A 216 0.49 -13.85 11.82
C ALA A 216 0.21 -15.37 11.74
N ILE A 217 1.15 -16.14 11.22
CA ILE A 217 1.00 -17.62 11.12
C ILE A 217 1.73 -18.36 12.24
N ARG A 218 2.64 -17.66 12.92
CA ARG A 218 3.31 -18.04 14.17
C ARG A 218 3.43 -16.79 15.05
N ASP A 219 3.88 -16.97 16.28
CA ASP A 219 4.20 -15.83 17.14
C ASP A 219 5.34 -15.02 16.51
N ILE A 220 5.17 -13.70 16.47
CA ILE A 220 6.16 -12.73 15.98
C ILE A 220 6.60 -11.90 17.18
N VAL A 221 7.90 -11.92 17.46
CA VAL A 221 8.49 -11.29 18.64
C VAL A 221 9.04 -9.90 18.36
N VAL A 222 9.36 -9.16 19.42
CA VAL A 222 9.86 -7.78 19.33
C VAL A 222 11.16 -7.75 18.53
N GLY A 223 11.18 -6.90 17.51
CA GLY A 223 12.33 -6.72 16.64
C GLY A 223 12.39 -7.62 15.42
N GLU A 224 11.53 -8.64 15.33
CA GLU A 224 11.46 -9.49 14.14
C GLU A 224 10.88 -8.70 12.95
N GLU A 225 11.40 -8.95 11.75
CA GLU A 225 10.81 -8.41 10.51
C GLU A 225 9.52 -9.15 10.19
N ILE A 226 8.44 -8.42 9.91
CA ILE A 226 7.18 -9.00 9.41
C ILE A 226 7.34 -9.29 7.92
N THR A 227 7.32 -10.58 7.57
CA THR A 227 7.44 -11.08 6.21
C THR A 227 6.20 -11.86 5.80
N VAL A 228 5.90 -11.88 4.50
CA VAL A 228 4.74 -12.57 3.95
C VAL A 228 5.10 -13.45 2.75
N SER A 229 4.40 -14.57 2.59
CA SER A 229 4.48 -15.32 1.33
C SER A 229 3.59 -14.68 0.27
N TYR A 230 4.15 -14.38 -0.90
CA TYR A 230 3.43 -13.85 -2.06
C TYR A 230 2.84 -14.94 -2.98
N GLY A 231 3.03 -16.20 -2.61
CA GLY A 231 2.59 -17.39 -3.34
C GLY A 231 3.76 -18.26 -3.78
N GLU A 232 3.49 -19.56 -3.99
CA GLU A 232 4.49 -20.60 -4.27
C GLU A 232 5.36 -20.29 -5.50
N ASN A 233 4.82 -19.57 -6.50
CA ASN A 233 5.52 -19.28 -7.76
C ASN A 233 5.97 -17.81 -7.89
N TYR A 234 5.99 -17.03 -6.80
CA TYR A 234 6.37 -15.61 -6.89
C TYR A 234 7.84 -15.44 -7.34
N PHE A 235 8.72 -16.36 -6.93
CA PHE A 235 10.12 -16.44 -7.39
C PHE A 235 10.45 -17.72 -8.16
N GLU A 236 9.63 -18.77 -8.06
CA GLU A 236 9.84 -20.05 -8.74
C GLU A 236 9.03 -20.08 -10.04
N GLY A 237 9.67 -19.73 -11.16
CA GLY A 237 9.12 -19.95 -12.52
C GLY A 237 9.16 -18.74 -13.46
N GLY A 238 9.51 -17.55 -12.98
CA GLY A 238 9.89 -16.44 -13.84
C GLY A 238 11.40 -16.31 -13.91
N LYS A 239 11.93 -15.58 -14.90
CA LYS A 239 13.35 -15.19 -15.05
C LYS A 239 13.91 -14.32 -13.89
N TRP A 240 13.34 -14.45 -12.69
CA TRP A 240 13.63 -13.73 -11.46
C TRP A 240 14.55 -14.53 -10.52
N SER A 241 14.61 -15.87 -10.66
CA SER A 241 15.55 -16.74 -9.91
C SER A 241 17.01 -16.57 -10.34
N GLU A 242 17.24 -16.13 -11.58
CA GLU A 242 18.58 -15.96 -12.17
C GLU A 242 19.29 -14.69 -11.69
N ARG A 243 18.57 -13.72 -11.12
CA ARG A 243 19.11 -12.40 -10.72
C ARG A 243 19.53 -12.26 -9.26
N LEU A 244 19.37 -13.30 -8.44
CA LEU A 244 19.92 -13.34 -7.08
C LEU A 244 21.20 -14.18 -6.99
N ARG A 245 21.70 -14.71 -8.12
CA ARG A 245 22.94 -15.50 -8.22
C ARG A 245 24.07 -14.82 -8.98
N THR A 246 23.95 -13.52 -9.26
CA THR A 246 24.98 -12.64 -9.86
C THR A 246 24.87 -11.25 -9.27
#